data_AF-A0A1I1A2L0-F1
#
_entry.id   AF-A0A1I1A2L0-F1
#
_cell.length_a   1.000
_cell.length_b   1.000
_cell.length_c   1.000
_cell.angle_alpha   90.00
_cell.angle_beta   90.00
_cell.angle_gamma   90.00
#
_symmetry.space_group_name_H-M   'P 1'
#
loop_
_entity.id
_entity.type
_entity.pdbx_description
1 polymer ?
#
loop_
_entity_poly.entity_id
_entity_poly.type
_entity_poly.pdbx_seq_one_letter_code
_entity_poly.pdbx_strand_id
1 'polypeptide(L)'
;VKFKVTAIGNNAFKSQKKATSLVVGKNVQVIGKNAFYGDSKLKTITLKTSSLKKVGAKAFKGIYKKAVIKVPKNKVKSYTKLMKNKGQAKTVKIKK
;
A
#
# COMPACT_ATOMS: atom_id res chain seq x y z
N VAL A 1 -4.62 27.42 -3.19
CA VAL A 1 -3.32 26.73 -3.43
C VAL A 1 -3.55 25.22 -3.42
N LYS A 2 -2.91 24.45 -4.32
CA LYS A 2 -3.13 22.99 -4.47
C LYS A 2 -1.88 22.21 -4.11
N PHE A 3 -1.89 21.53 -2.97
CA PHE A 3 -0.77 20.71 -2.52
C PHE A 3 -0.86 19.28 -3.08
N LYS A 4 0.29 18.73 -3.47
CA LYS A 4 0.41 17.35 -3.95
C LYS A 4 0.88 16.47 -2.81
N VAL A 5 0.12 15.43 -2.46
CA VAL A 5 0.58 14.39 -1.53
C VAL A 5 1.58 13.50 -2.25
N THR A 6 2.86 13.61 -1.88
CA THR A 6 3.98 12.89 -2.51
C THR A 6 4.44 11.67 -1.72
N ALA A 7 4.13 11.60 -0.43
CA ALA A 7 4.55 10.50 0.43
C ALA A 7 3.52 10.18 1.51
N ILE A 8 3.51 8.92 1.94
CA ILE A 8 2.86 8.45 3.16
C ILE A 8 3.95 8.22 4.19
N GLY A 9 3.86 8.91 5.32
CA GLY A 9 4.86 8.87 6.38
C GLY A 9 5.01 7.49 7.03
N ASN A 10 6.09 7.35 7.81
CA ASN A 10 6.29 6.16 8.64
C ASN A 10 5.17 6.08 9.69
N ASN A 11 4.61 4.88 9.91
CA ASN A 11 3.51 4.63 10.85
C ASN A 11 2.22 5.48 10.63
N ALA A 12 2.07 6.17 9.49
CA ALA A 12 0.99 7.15 9.29
C ALA A 12 -0.42 6.61 9.53
N PHE A 13 -0.68 5.35 9.17
CA PHE A 13 -1.95 4.65 9.37
C PHE A 13 -1.75 3.38 10.19
N LYS A 14 -0.81 3.39 11.15
CA LYS A 14 -0.55 2.22 11.97
C LYS A 14 -1.78 1.84 12.82
N SER A 15 -2.11 0.56 12.82
CA SER A 15 -3.10 -0.10 13.69
C SER A 15 -4.53 0.40 13.51
N GLN A 16 -4.90 0.74 12.28
CA GLN A 16 -6.24 1.11 11.89
C GLN A 16 -7.13 -0.13 11.78
N LYS A 17 -7.69 -0.55 12.93
CA LYS A 17 -8.54 -1.76 13.03
C LYS A 17 -9.92 -1.62 12.39
N LYS A 18 -10.33 -0.41 11.97
CA LYS A 18 -11.64 -0.15 11.34
C LYS A 18 -11.55 0.04 9.82
N ALA A 19 -10.39 0.42 9.28
CA ALA A 19 -10.23 0.71 7.86
C ALA A 19 -10.37 -0.56 7.02
N THR A 20 -11.28 -0.55 6.05
CA THR A 20 -11.54 -1.69 5.14
C THR A 20 -10.99 -1.45 3.74
N SER A 21 -10.87 -0.19 3.33
CA SER A 21 -10.38 0.25 2.03
C SER A 21 -9.36 1.39 2.17
N LEU A 22 -8.40 1.41 1.26
CA LEU A 22 -7.38 2.44 1.14
C LEU A 22 -7.26 2.86 -0.33
N VAL A 23 -7.28 4.16 -0.58
CA VAL A 23 -7.01 4.74 -1.91
C VAL A 23 -5.78 5.63 -1.83
N VAL A 24 -4.70 5.21 -2.49
CA VAL A 24 -3.46 5.98 -2.60
C VAL A 24 -3.53 6.85 -3.85
N GLY A 25 -3.34 8.15 -3.65
CA GLY A 25 -3.42 9.16 -4.72
C GLY A 25 -2.37 9.01 -5.82
N LYS A 26 -2.62 9.65 -6.97
CA LYS A 26 -1.78 9.54 -8.17
C LYS A 26 -0.34 10.07 -8.03
N ASN A 27 -0.11 10.96 -7.07
CA ASN A 27 1.17 11.65 -6.89
C ASN A 27 2.08 10.99 -5.84
N VAL A 28 1.62 9.93 -5.17
CA VAL A 28 2.38 9.29 -4.09
C VAL A 28 3.55 8.50 -4.67
N GLN A 29 4.76 8.87 -4.28
CA GLN A 29 6.01 8.26 -4.69
C GLN A 29 6.60 7.34 -3.61
N VAL A 30 6.28 7.60 -2.33
CA VAL A 30 6.87 6.88 -1.19
C VAL A 30 5.80 6.43 -0.22
N ILE A 31 5.87 5.17 0.20
CA ILE A 31 5.14 4.63 1.36
C ILE A 31 6.17 4.30 2.44
N GLY A 32 6.00 4.89 3.61
CA GLY A 32 6.92 4.75 4.74
C GLY A 32 6.96 3.35 5.37
N LYS A 33 7.92 3.15 6.26
CA LYS A 33 8.03 1.96 7.10
C LYS A 33 6.80 1.85 8.00
N ASN A 34 6.25 0.65 8.15
CA ASN A 34 5.07 0.38 8.97
C ASN A 34 3.83 1.26 8.66
N ALA A 35 3.73 1.85 7.46
CA ALA A 35 2.67 2.81 7.15
C ALA A 35 1.26 2.28 7.45
N PHE A 36 0.99 1.00 7.17
CA PHE A 36 -0.29 0.29 7.40
C PHE A 36 -0.09 -0.93 8.31
N TYR A 37 0.80 -0.80 9.29
CA TYR A 37 1.13 -1.90 10.19
C TYR A 37 -0.03 -2.21 11.14
N GLY A 38 -0.54 -3.44 11.12
CA GLY A 38 -1.60 -3.90 12.01
C GLY A 38 -3.02 -3.58 11.55
N ASP A 39 -3.21 -3.19 10.28
CA ASP A 39 -4.51 -2.85 9.71
C ASP A 39 -5.31 -4.11 9.35
N SER A 40 -5.70 -4.88 10.35
CA SER A 40 -6.24 -6.24 10.22
C SER A 40 -7.51 -6.34 9.38
N LYS A 41 -8.29 -5.26 9.28
CA LYS A 41 -9.52 -5.21 8.46
C LYS A 41 -9.30 -4.65 7.05
N LEU A 42 -8.08 -4.24 6.69
CA LEU A 42 -7.80 -3.63 5.39
C LEU A 42 -7.84 -4.70 4.29
N LYS A 43 -8.95 -4.75 3.56
CA LYS A 43 -9.23 -5.74 2.51
C LYS A 43 -8.83 -5.26 1.13
N THR A 44 -9.00 -3.96 0.84
CA THR A 44 -8.78 -3.42 -0.51
C THR A 44 -7.83 -2.23 -0.48
N ILE A 45 -6.74 -2.33 -1.23
CA ILE A 45 -5.76 -1.25 -1.39
C ILE A 45 -5.73 -0.87 -2.86
N THR A 46 -6.09 0.36 -3.20
CA THR A 46 -6.10 0.84 -4.58
C THR A 46 -5.02 1.90 -4.76
N LEU A 47 -4.02 1.58 -5.55
CA LEU A 47 -2.92 2.48 -5.87
C LEU A 47 -3.20 3.14 -7.22
N LYS A 48 -3.52 4.43 -7.19
CA LYS A 48 -3.68 5.24 -8.42
C LYS A 48 -2.35 5.84 -8.90
N THR A 49 -1.27 5.65 -8.15
CA THR A 49 0.06 6.14 -8.50
C THR A 49 0.71 5.28 -9.57
N SER A 50 1.28 5.92 -10.58
CA SER A 50 2.15 5.30 -11.60
C SER A 50 3.64 5.52 -11.34
N SER A 51 3.99 6.27 -10.29
CA SER A 51 5.34 6.74 -9.96
C SER A 51 5.80 6.31 -8.57
N LEU A 52 5.25 5.22 -8.02
CA LEU A 52 5.69 4.68 -6.74
C LEU A 52 7.14 4.19 -6.84
N LYS A 53 8.04 4.86 -6.13
CA LYS A 53 9.49 4.59 -6.12
C LYS A 53 9.89 3.69 -4.96
N LYS A 54 9.28 3.87 -3.79
CA LYS A 54 9.71 3.18 -2.56
C LYS A 54 8.55 2.77 -1.67
N VAL A 55 8.61 1.53 -1.17
CA VAL A 55 7.75 1.01 -0.09
C VAL A 55 8.65 0.54 1.04
N GLY A 56 8.41 1.10 2.23
CA GLY A 56 9.15 0.82 3.44
C GLY A 56 8.96 -0.61 3.93
N ALA A 57 9.91 -1.07 4.77
CA ALA A 57 9.81 -2.38 5.39
C ALA A 57 8.54 -2.49 6.25
N LYS A 58 7.92 -3.68 6.26
CA LYS A 58 6.72 -3.98 7.05
C LYS A 58 5.54 -3.00 6.82
N ALA A 59 5.54 -2.25 5.72
CA ALA A 59 4.51 -1.27 5.41
C ALA A 59 3.11 -1.86 5.41
N PHE A 60 2.96 -3.12 5.01
CA PHE A 60 1.68 -3.84 4.95
C PHE A 60 1.65 -5.05 5.90
N LYS A 61 2.46 -5.03 6.98
CA LYS A 61 2.46 -6.14 7.94
C LYS A 61 1.18 -6.13 8.77
N GLY A 62 0.51 -7.28 8.85
CA GLY A 62 -0.72 -7.42 9.66
C GLY A 62 -1.99 -6.92 8.99
N ILE A 63 -1.97 -6.67 7.67
CA ILE A 63 -3.19 -6.43 6.89
C ILE A 63 -4.01 -7.73 6.75
N TYR A 64 -5.25 -7.61 6.25
CA TYR A 64 -6.09 -8.78 5.99
C TYR A 64 -5.38 -9.81 5.10
N LYS A 65 -5.36 -11.09 5.51
CA LYS A 65 -4.61 -12.15 4.82
C LYS A 65 -5.00 -12.29 3.34
N LYS A 66 -6.28 -12.12 3.00
CA LYS A 66 -6.80 -12.19 1.63
C LYS A 66 -6.98 -10.80 0.99
N ALA A 67 -6.22 -9.80 1.44
CA ALA A 67 -6.30 -8.46 0.88
C ALA A 67 -5.96 -8.45 -0.62
N VAL A 68 -6.53 -7.47 -1.31
CA VAL A 68 -6.33 -7.24 -2.74
C VAL A 68 -5.70 -5.86 -2.93
N ILE A 69 -4.53 -5.85 -3.57
CA ILE A 69 -3.85 -4.63 -3.98
C ILE A 69 -4.13 -4.40 -5.47
N LYS A 70 -4.99 -3.42 -5.77
CA LYS A 70 -5.28 -2.94 -7.12
C LYS A 70 -4.21 -1.93 -7.51
N VAL A 71 -3.55 -2.18 -8.63
CA VAL A 71 -2.47 -1.33 -9.18
C VAL A 71 -2.75 -1.00 -10.64
N PRO A 72 -2.16 0.06 -11.21
CA PRO A 72 -2.36 0.38 -12.62
C PRO A 72 -1.92 -0.78 -13.52
N LYS A 73 -2.66 -1.04 -14.61
CA LYS A 73 -2.44 -2.17 -15.53
C LYS A 73 -0.98 -2.28 -16.01
N ASN A 74 -0.34 -1.15 -16.26
CA ASN A 74 1.05 -1.05 -16.72
C ASN A 74 2.11 -1.19 -15.61
N LYS A 75 1.72 -1.22 -14.33
CA LYS A 75 2.64 -1.29 -13.18
C LYS A 75 2.53 -2.59 -12.39
N VAL A 76 1.64 -3.52 -12.76
CA VAL A 76 1.45 -4.81 -12.07
C VAL A 76 2.78 -5.52 -11.81
N LYS A 77 3.60 -5.75 -12.84
CA LYS A 77 4.89 -6.46 -12.71
C LYS A 77 5.86 -5.70 -11.78
N SER A 78 6.06 -4.41 -12.02
CA SER A 78 6.98 -3.56 -11.24
C SER A 78 6.56 -3.47 -9.77
N TYR A 79 5.28 -3.20 -9.50
CA TYR A 79 4.77 -3.04 -8.14
C TYR A 79 4.70 -4.37 -7.40
N THR A 80 4.47 -5.48 -8.09
CA THR A 80 4.57 -6.81 -7.47
C THR A 80 5.98 -7.06 -6.94
N LYS A 81 7.02 -6.72 -7.72
CA LYS A 81 8.42 -6.81 -7.27
C LYS A 81 8.71 -5.84 -6.12
N LEU A 82 8.24 -4.59 -6.22
CA LEU A 82 8.46 -3.54 -5.23
C LEU A 82 7.78 -3.87 -3.89
N MET A 83 6.61 -4.49 -3.94
CA MET A 83 5.85 -4.88 -2.75
C MET A 83 6.30 -6.21 -2.18
N LYS A 84 7.16 -6.99 -2.85
CA LYS A 84 7.69 -8.25 -2.29
C LYS A 84 8.36 -7.99 -0.94
N ASN A 85 8.08 -8.86 0.04
CA ASN A 85 8.64 -8.81 1.40
C ASN A 85 8.35 -7.50 2.18
N LYS A 86 7.26 -6.78 1.87
CA LYS A 86 6.84 -5.58 2.62
C LYS A 86 5.90 -5.89 3.79
N GLY A 87 5.84 -7.16 4.21
CA GLY A 87 5.17 -7.64 5.42
C GLY A 87 3.78 -8.22 5.19
N GLN A 88 3.20 -8.05 4.00
CA GLN A 88 1.91 -8.65 3.66
C GLN A 88 2.01 -10.18 3.54
N ALA A 89 0.89 -10.87 3.75
CA ALA A 89 0.80 -12.31 3.63
C ALA A 89 1.00 -12.78 2.17
N LYS A 90 1.52 -14.00 1.97
CA LYS A 90 1.70 -14.62 0.64
C LYS A 90 0.38 -14.76 -0.13
N THR A 91 -0.75 -14.81 0.59
CA THR A 91 -2.11 -14.91 0.07
C THR A 91 -2.66 -13.60 -0.49
N VAL A 92 -1.96 -12.48 -0.29
CA VAL A 92 -2.38 -11.18 -0.81
C VAL A 92 -2.19 -11.14 -2.33
N LYS A 93 -3.25 -10.77 -3.04
CA LYS A 93 -3.24 -10.71 -4.50
C LYS A 93 -2.93 -9.29 -4.97
N ILE A 94 -1.96 -9.15 -5.88
CA ILE A 94 -1.69 -7.90 -6.58
C ILE A 94 -2.24 -8.05 -7.99
N LYS A 95 -3.23 -7.23 -8.35
CA LYS A 95 -3.89 -7.28 -9.66
C LYS A 95 -4.23 -5.89 -10.18
N LYS A 96 -4.58 -5.83 -11.47
CA LYS A 96 -5.17 -4.63 -12.07
C LYS A 96 -6.53 -4.29 -11.44
#